data_AF-A0A965KI21-F1
#
_entry.id   AF-A0A965KI21-F1
#
_cell.length_a   1.000
_cell.length_b   1.000
_cell.length_c   1.000
_cell.angle_alpha   90.00
_cell.angle_beta   90.00
_cell.angle_gamma   90.00
#
_symmetry.space_group_name_H-M   'P 1'
#
loop_
_entity.id
_entity.type
_entity.pdbx_description
1 polymer ?
#
loop_
_entity_poly.entity_id
_entity_poly.type
_entity_poly.pdbx_seq_one_letter_code
_entity_poly.pdbx_strand_id
1 'polypeptide(L)'
;MTWFWLALAAAASMGVSYAVFGHLVKFVPGHVVMLVGSVGSLLIYGVMTALGKEWGQVSKLLSPPLVGWMMLQIAALVALNLLSAWAIQRQNATMVSVVEMSYPIFVALAAFVLFREVQFTMGVAVGGALILAGVVCVYLWK
;
A
#
# COMPACT_ATOMS: atom_id res chain seq x y z
N MET A 1 -17.73 10.17 8.99
CA MET A 1 -16.50 10.87 9.45
C MET A 1 -15.43 9.92 9.98
N THR A 2 -15.77 8.77 10.58
CA THR A 2 -14.79 7.80 11.11
C THR A 2 -13.77 7.29 10.09
N TRP A 3 -14.18 7.09 8.83
CA TRP A 3 -13.29 6.62 7.76
C TRP A 3 -12.09 7.54 7.51
N PHE A 4 -12.28 8.86 7.66
CA PHE A 4 -11.21 9.85 7.42
C PHE A 4 -10.10 9.71 8.47
N TRP A 5 -10.48 9.58 9.74
CA TRP A 5 -9.53 9.39 10.83
C TRP A 5 -8.79 8.05 10.73
N LEU A 6 -9.47 6.99 10.30
CA LEU A 6 -8.83 5.70 10.04
C LEU A 6 -7.83 5.78 8.88
N ALA A 7 -8.17 6.50 7.80
CA ALA A 7 -7.26 6.73 6.68
C ALA A 7 -6.03 7.55 7.10
N LEU A 8 -6.23 8.58 7.94
CA LEU A 8 -5.14 9.38 8.48
C LEU A 8 -4.22 8.55 9.40
N ALA A 9 -4.79 7.72 10.26
CA ALA A 9 -4.03 6.81 11.12
C ALA A 9 -3.26 5.76 10.29
N ALA A 10 -3.85 5.26 9.20
CA ALA A 10 -3.18 4.37 8.27
C ALA A 10 -1.98 5.06 7.58
N ALA A 11 -2.15 6.30 7.13
CA ALA A 11 -1.05 7.09 6.55
C ALA A 11 0.08 7.34 7.56
N ALA A 12 -0.25 7.68 8.81
CA ALA A 12 0.74 7.81 9.88
C ALA A 12 1.48 6.50 10.14
N SER A 13 0.76 5.38 10.18
CA SER A 13 1.33 4.04 10.39
C SER A 13 2.27 3.63 9.25
N MET A 14 1.92 3.97 8.01
CA MET A 14 2.79 3.76 6.84
C MET A 14 4.09 4.56 6.94
N GLY A 15 4.02 5.83 7.38
CA GLY A 15 5.20 6.66 7.63
C GLY A 15 6.14 6.06 8.67
N VAL A 16 5.60 5.57 9.80
CA VAL A 16 6.39 4.86 10.83
C VAL A 16 7.00 3.58 10.26
N SER A 17 6.21 2.79 9.53
CA SER A 17 6.68 1.55 8.90
C SER A 17 7.89 1.80 8.00
N TYR A 18 7.85 2.85 7.18
CA TYR A 18 8.96 3.16 6.26
C TYR A 18 10.20 3.69 6.98
N ALA A 19 10.02 4.53 8.00
CA ALA A 19 11.12 5.01 8.82
C ALA A 19 11.84 3.85 9.54
N VAL A 20 11.08 2.95 10.16
CA VAL A 20 11.60 1.77 10.84
C VAL A 20 12.22 0.79 9.84
N PHE A 21 11.58 0.53 8.71
CA PHE A 21 12.13 -0.33 7.66
C PHE A 21 13.48 0.19 7.16
N GLY A 22 13.55 1.48 6.80
CA GLY A 22 14.79 2.13 6.36
C GLY A 22 15.91 2.07 7.42
N HIS A 23 15.57 2.02 8.70
CA HIS A 23 16.53 1.79 9.78
C HIS A 23 16.97 0.32 9.87
N LEU A 24 16.01 -0.63 9.84
CA LEU A 24 16.28 -2.07 9.97
C LEU A 24 17.13 -2.61 8.82
N VAL A 25 16.91 -2.13 7.59
CA VAL A 25 17.67 -2.61 6.43
C VAL A 25 19.15 -2.24 6.44
N LYS A 26 19.58 -1.40 7.37
CA LYS A 26 21.01 -1.13 7.63
C LYS A 26 21.71 -2.28 8.35
N PHE A 27 20.95 -3.12 9.05
CA PHE A 27 21.47 -4.20 9.88
C PHE A 27 21.11 -5.59 9.35
N VAL A 28 19.99 -5.71 8.63
CA VAL A 28 19.43 -6.98 8.17
C VAL A 28 19.02 -6.85 6.70
N PRO A 29 19.20 -7.88 5.85
CA PRO A 29 18.75 -7.82 4.47
C PRO A 29 17.24 -7.52 4.36
N GLY A 30 16.85 -6.64 3.44
CA GLY A 30 15.46 -6.17 3.33
C GLY A 30 14.42 -7.27 3.17
N HIS A 31 14.71 -8.32 2.39
CA HIS A 31 13.80 -9.45 2.21
C HIS A 31 13.55 -10.23 3.51
N VAL A 32 14.53 -10.28 4.43
CA VAL A 32 14.36 -10.91 5.75
C VAL A 32 13.42 -10.08 6.62
N VAL A 33 13.59 -8.75 6.63
CA VAL A 33 12.69 -7.83 7.36
C VAL A 33 11.24 -7.99 6.86
N MET A 34 11.07 -8.07 5.53
CA MET A 34 9.76 -8.26 4.90
C MET A 34 9.15 -9.62 5.20
N LEU A 35 9.95 -10.69 5.20
CA LEU A 35 9.49 -12.03 5.57
C LEU A 35 9.00 -12.07 7.02
N VAL A 36 9.80 -11.58 7.97
CA VAL A 36 9.42 -11.52 9.39
C VAL A 36 8.18 -10.65 9.60
N GLY A 37 8.11 -9.50 8.93
CA GLY A 37 6.92 -8.64 8.94
C GLY A 37 5.68 -9.36 8.42
N SER A 38 5.82 -10.11 7.31
CA SER A 38 4.71 -10.88 6.71
C SER A 38 4.22 -12.00 7.62
N VAL A 39 5.14 -12.69 8.31
CA VAL A 39 4.78 -13.69 9.34
C VAL A 39 4.03 -13.03 10.50
N GLY A 40 4.50 -11.88 10.98
CA GLY A 40 3.81 -11.12 12.03
C GLY A 40 2.38 -10.71 11.60
N SER A 41 2.23 -10.18 10.38
CA SER A 41 0.93 -9.85 9.81
C SER A 41 0.02 -11.08 9.67
N LEU A 42 0.55 -12.21 9.21
CA LEU A 42 -0.20 -13.47 9.11
C LEU A 42 -0.73 -13.92 10.48
N LEU A 43 0.07 -13.81 11.53
CA LEU A 43 -0.37 -14.16 12.89
C LEU A 43 -1.50 -13.25 13.37
N ILE A 44 -1.35 -11.93 13.21
CA ILE A 44 -2.37 -10.96 13.64
C ILE A 44 -3.67 -11.17 12.85
N TYR A 45 -3.60 -11.19 11.52
CA TYR A 45 -4.78 -11.38 10.67
C TYR A 45 -5.40 -12.77 10.85
N GLY A 46 -4.57 -13.80 11.08
CA GLY A 46 -5.01 -15.15 11.38
C GLY A 46 -5.81 -15.21 12.68
N VAL A 47 -5.32 -14.60 13.76
CA VAL A 47 -6.03 -14.50 15.04
C VAL A 47 -7.33 -13.71 14.87
N MET A 48 -7.30 -12.56 14.20
CA MET A 48 -8.50 -11.76 13.94
C MET A 48 -9.57 -12.55 13.18
N THR A 49 -9.15 -13.31 12.16
CA THR A 49 -10.06 -14.12 11.35
C THR A 49 -10.60 -15.30 12.17
N ALA A 50 -9.77 -15.93 13.01
CA ALA A 50 -10.16 -17.07 13.85
C ALA A 50 -11.12 -16.68 14.98
N LEU A 51 -10.96 -15.48 15.55
CA LEU A 51 -11.90 -14.90 16.51
C LEU A 51 -13.17 -14.39 15.84
N GLY A 52 -13.09 -14.03 14.55
CA GLY A 52 -14.23 -13.64 13.73
C GLY A 52 -15.13 -14.84 13.39
N LYS A 53 -16.45 -14.62 13.33
CA LYS A 53 -17.41 -15.64 12.85
C LYS A 53 -17.35 -15.87 11.33
N GLU A 54 -16.38 -15.25 10.66
CA GLU A 54 -16.29 -15.17 9.20
C GLU A 54 -15.30 -16.16 8.59
N TRP A 55 -14.81 -17.14 9.36
CA TRP A 55 -13.92 -18.19 8.86
C TRP A 55 -14.49 -18.92 7.62
N GLY A 56 -15.82 -19.07 7.56
CA GLY A 56 -16.53 -19.63 6.41
C GLY A 56 -16.49 -18.78 5.13
N GLN A 57 -15.98 -17.54 5.19
CA GLN A 57 -15.76 -16.70 4.01
C GLN A 57 -14.42 -16.98 3.33
N VAL A 58 -13.45 -17.57 4.04
CA VAL A 58 -12.13 -17.92 3.45
C VAL A 58 -12.30 -18.90 2.29
N SER A 59 -13.22 -19.85 2.42
CA SER A 59 -13.53 -20.80 1.34
C SER A 59 -14.15 -20.13 0.10
N LYS A 60 -14.82 -18.97 0.26
CA LYS A 60 -15.35 -18.21 -0.88
C LYS A 60 -14.23 -17.63 -1.73
N LEU A 61 -13.09 -17.27 -1.13
CA LEU A 61 -11.92 -16.78 -1.87
C LEU A 61 -11.34 -17.83 -2.82
N LEU A 62 -11.63 -19.13 -2.60
CA LEU A 62 -11.24 -20.23 -3.48
C LEU A 62 -12.18 -20.41 -4.70
N SER A 63 -13.23 -19.60 -4.81
CA SER A 63 -14.14 -19.68 -5.96
C SER A 63 -13.53 -19.06 -7.24
N PRO A 64 -13.84 -19.61 -8.44
CA PRO A 64 -13.17 -19.24 -9.69
C PRO A 64 -13.16 -17.76 -10.13
N PRO A 65 -14.06 -16.85 -9.73
CA PRO A 65 -13.84 -15.43 -10.00
C PRO A 65 -12.96 -14.75 -8.94
N LEU A 66 -13.02 -15.18 -7.66
CA LEU A 66 -12.34 -14.52 -6.55
C LEU A 66 -10.86 -14.92 -6.43
N VAL A 67 -10.50 -16.14 -6.81
CA VAL A 67 -9.10 -16.58 -6.85
C VAL A 67 -8.27 -15.68 -7.76
N GLY A 68 -8.79 -15.33 -8.95
CA GLY A 68 -8.10 -14.44 -9.88
C GLY A 68 -7.81 -13.06 -9.29
N TRP A 69 -8.81 -12.44 -8.66
CA TRP A 69 -8.65 -11.16 -7.96
C TRP A 69 -7.69 -11.25 -6.79
N MET A 70 -7.73 -12.34 -6.02
CA MET A 70 -6.81 -12.56 -4.90
C MET A 70 -5.36 -12.71 -5.39
N MET A 71 -5.13 -13.45 -6.46
CA MET A 71 -3.80 -13.60 -7.05
C MET A 71 -3.25 -12.26 -7.55
N LEU A 72 -4.10 -11.44 -8.19
CA LEU A 72 -3.72 -10.09 -8.60
C LEU A 72 -3.37 -9.20 -7.39
N GLN A 73 -4.16 -9.26 -6.32
CA GLN A 73 -3.90 -8.53 -5.09
C GLN A 73 -2.57 -8.94 -4.44
N ILE A 74 -2.29 -10.25 -4.35
CA ILE A 74 -1.04 -10.77 -3.82
C ILE A 74 0.14 -10.30 -4.67
N ALA A 75 0.05 -10.44 -6.00
CA ALA A 75 1.09 -10.02 -6.92
C ALA A 75 1.37 -8.51 -6.80
N ALA A 76 0.33 -7.68 -6.76
CA ALA A 76 0.46 -6.23 -6.59
C ALA A 76 1.08 -5.85 -5.24
N LEU A 77 0.69 -6.52 -4.15
CA LEU A 77 1.23 -6.26 -2.81
C LEU A 77 2.70 -6.69 -2.68
N VAL A 78 3.07 -7.83 -3.25
CA VAL A 78 4.46 -8.28 -3.28
C VAL A 78 5.31 -7.33 -4.13
N ALA A 79 4.81 -6.91 -5.30
CA ALA A 79 5.48 -5.93 -6.14
C ALA A 79 5.66 -4.59 -5.42
N LEU A 80 4.61 -4.06 -4.77
CA LEU A 80 4.66 -2.84 -3.96
C LEU A 80 5.77 -2.95 -2.92
N ASN A 81 5.71 -3.98 -2.08
CA ASN A 81 6.67 -4.16 -0.99
C ASN A 81 8.11 -4.25 -1.50
N LEU A 82 8.36 -5.02 -2.57
CA LEU A 82 9.71 -5.18 -3.15
C LEU A 82 10.22 -3.88 -3.78
N LEU A 83 9.39 -3.20 -4.57
CA LEU A 83 9.76 -1.96 -5.25
C LEU A 83 10.01 -0.83 -4.24
N SER A 84 9.13 -0.66 -3.24
CA SER A 84 9.33 0.31 -2.16
C SER A 84 10.59 -0.02 -1.37
N ALA A 85 10.83 -1.29 -1.03
CA ALA A 85 12.05 -1.69 -0.33
C ALA A 85 13.33 -1.34 -1.11
N TRP A 86 13.38 -1.64 -2.41
CA TRP A 86 14.51 -1.29 -3.26
C TRP A 86 14.68 0.22 -3.44
N ALA A 87 13.57 0.96 -3.58
CA ALA A 87 13.61 2.41 -3.66
C ALA A 87 14.15 3.03 -2.36
N ILE A 88 13.71 2.54 -1.20
CA ILE A 88 14.16 3.02 0.11
C ILE A 88 15.65 2.74 0.31
N GLN A 89 16.17 1.61 -0.16
CA GLN A 89 17.60 1.31 -0.09
C GLN A 89 18.45 2.21 -1.00
N ARG A 90 17.90 2.68 -2.13
CA ARG A 90 18.60 3.56 -3.08
C ARG A 90 18.50 5.04 -2.72
N GLN A 91 17.49 5.43 -1.96
CA GLN A 91 17.21 6.80 -1.54
C GLN A 91 16.94 6.83 -0.03
N ASN A 92 16.02 7.67 0.44
CA ASN A 92 15.54 7.64 1.81
C ASN A 92 14.02 7.44 1.84
N ALA A 93 13.51 6.95 2.97
CA ALA A 93 12.08 6.68 3.18
C ALA A 93 11.19 7.89 2.83
N THR A 94 11.65 9.11 3.11
CA THR A 94 10.91 10.34 2.83
C THR A 94 10.81 10.67 1.34
N MET A 95 11.85 10.39 0.55
CA MET A 95 11.78 10.51 -0.91
C MET A 95 10.77 9.57 -1.52
N VAL A 96 10.84 8.32 -1.09
CA VAL A 96 9.99 7.26 -1.63
C VAL A 96 8.54 7.55 -1.28
N SER A 97 8.24 7.87 -0.01
CA SER A 97 6.87 8.16 0.41
C SER A 97 6.24 9.35 -0.32
N VAL A 98 7.02 10.40 -0.61
CA VAL A 98 6.52 11.55 -1.37
C VAL A 98 6.13 11.15 -2.79
N VAL A 99 6.98 10.41 -3.49
CA VAL A 99 6.65 9.93 -4.85
C VAL A 99 5.41 9.02 -4.80
N GLU A 100 5.35 8.14 -3.80
CA GLU A 100 4.22 7.23 -3.62
C GLU A 100 2.90 7.93 -3.33
N MET A 101 2.88 9.16 -2.78
CA MET A 101 1.63 9.93 -2.61
C MET A 101 0.86 10.13 -3.93
N SER A 102 1.48 9.89 -5.09
CA SER A 102 0.82 9.86 -6.40
C SER A 102 -0.10 8.63 -6.61
N TYR A 103 -0.10 7.63 -5.72
CA TYR A 103 -0.90 6.40 -5.83
C TYR A 103 -2.42 6.62 -6.05
N PRO A 104 -3.10 7.66 -5.53
CA PRO A 104 -4.52 7.85 -5.77
C PRO A 104 -4.88 7.98 -7.25
N ILE A 105 -3.96 8.49 -8.08
CA ILE A 105 -4.15 8.56 -9.54
C ILE A 105 -4.17 7.15 -10.13
N PHE A 106 -3.24 6.30 -9.71
CA PHE A 106 -3.16 4.91 -10.14
C PHE A 106 -4.34 4.07 -9.62
N VAL A 107 -4.86 4.38 -8.42
CA VAL A 107 -6.08 3.76 -7.89
C VAL A 107 -7.30 4.11 -8.76
N ALA A 108 -7.50 5.39 -9.09
CA ALA A 108 -8.60 5.81 -9.96
C ALA A 108 -8.51 5.19 -11.36
N LEU A 109 -7.29 5.11 -11.91
CA LEU A 109 -7.04 4.45 -13.20
C LEU A 109 -7.31 2.95 -13.14
N ALA A 110 -6.82 2.26 -12.11
CA ALA A 110 -7.02 0.82 -11.95
C ALA A 110 -8.51 0.49 -11.74
N ALA A 111 -9.22 1.28 -10.94
CA ALA A 111 -10.67 1.13 -10.75
C ALA A 111 -11.43 1.29 -12.07
N PHE A 112 -11.04 2.26 -12.90
CA PHE A 112 -11.63 2.44 -14.22
C PHE A 112 -11.30 1.29 -15.18
N VAL A 113 -10.04 0.85 -15.27
CA VAL A 113 -9.63 -0.19 -16.22
C VAL A 113 -10.20 -1.56 -15.84
N LEU A 114 -10.15 -1.93 -14.56
CA LEU A 114 -10.52 -3.27 -14.08
C LEU A 114 -12.02 -3.41 -13.82
N PHE A 115 -12.66 -2.37 -13.28
CA PHE A 115 -14.05 -2.44 -12.82
C PHE A 115 -14.98 -1.49 -13.59
N ARG A 116 -14.45 -0.67 -14.50
CA ARG A 116 -15.21 0.37 -15.24
C ARG A 116 -15.86 1.41 -14.32
N GLU A 117 -15.31 1.59 -13.12
CA GLU A 117 -15.78 2.58 -12.16
C GLU A 117 -15.15 3.95 -12.44
N VAL A 118 -15.99 4.94 -12.75
CA VAL A 118 -15.53 6.32 -12.95
C VAL A 118 -15.48 7.02 -11.59
N GLN A 119 -14.28 7.08 -11.02
CA GLN A 119 -14.00 7.85 -9.80
C GLN A 119 -13.39 9.24 -10.09
N PHE A 120 -13.18 9.56 -11.38
CA PHE A 120 -12.67 10.85 -11.83
C PHE A 120 -13.76 11.93 -11.75
N THR A 121 -13.77 12.66 -10.65
CA THR A 121 -14.47 13.95 -10.55
C THR A 121 -13.50 15.09 -10.84
N MET A 122 -14.02 16.29 -11.15
CA MET A 122 -13.19 17.49 -11.33
C MET A 122 -12.31 17.75 -10.09
N GLY A 123 -12.83 17.48 -8.89
CA GLY A 123 -12.08 17.60 -7.65
C GLY A 123 -10.92 16.60 -7.54
N VAL A 124 -11.12 15.35 -7.98
CA VAL A 124 -10.05 14.34 -8.03
C VAL A 124 -8.98 14.71 -9.05
N ALA A 125 -9.36 15.29 -10.19
CA ALA A 125 -8.41 15.77 -11.19
C ALA A 125 -7.54 16.92 -10.66
N VAL A 126 -8.16 17.94 -10.05
CA VAL A 126 -7.43 19.08 -9.47
C VAL A 126 -6.55 18.63 -8.30
N GLY A 127 -7.10 17.81 -7.39
CA GLY A 127 -6.34 17.26 -6.26
C GLY A 127 -5.17 16.39 -6.71
N GLY A 128 -5.37 15.53 -7.72
CA GLY A 128 -4.29 14.73 -8.32
C GLY A 128 -3.19 15.58 -8.94
N ALA A 129 -3.55 16.66 -9.65
CA ALA A 129 -2.58 17.60 -10.20
C ALA A 129 -1.77 18.30 -9.10
N LEU A 130 -2.41 18.70 -7.99
CA LEU A 130 -1.73 19.31 -6.84
C LEU A 130 -0.79 18.33 -6.13
N ILE A 131 -1.19 17.06 -6.00
CA ILE A 131 -0.31 16.01 -5.47
C ILE A 131 0.94 15.90 -6.34
N LEU A 132 0.79 15.77 -7.66
CA LEU A 132 1.93 15.68 -8.58
C LEU A 132 2.82 16.93 -8.52
N ALA A 133 2.23 18.12 -8.45
CA ALA A 133 2.98 19.35 -8.27
C ALA A 133 3.79 19.33 -6.96
N GLY A 134 3.19 18.85 -5.87
CA GLY A 134 3.88 18.65 -4.59
C GLY A 134 5.06 17.68 -4.69
N VAL A 135 4.88 16.55 -5.38
CA VAL A 135 5.96 15.59 -5.64
C VAL A 135 7.11 16.25 -6.40
N VAL A 136 6.81 16.99 -7.46
CA VAL A 136 7.80 17.72 -8.27
C VAL A 136 8.54 18.76 -7.43
N CYS A 137 7.83 19.57 -6.65
CA CYS A 137 8.44 20.58 -5.77
C CYS A 137 9.42 19.95 -4.78
N VAL A 138 9.04 18.87 -4.11
CA VAL A 138 9.90 18.18 -3.15
C VAL A 138 11.08 17.49 -3.84
N TYR A 139 10.91 17.00 -5.07
CA TYR A 139 11.99 16.40 -5.84
C TYR A 139 13.01 17.45 -6.30
N LEU A 140 12.55 18.63 -6.75
CA LEU A 140 13.42 19.71 -7.24
C LEU A 140 14.17 20.46 -6.14
N TRP A 141 13.60 20.56 -4.93
CA TRP A 141 14.19 21.26 -3.79
C TRP A 141 14.84 20.32 -2.76
N LYS A 142 15.33 19.18 -3.23
CA LYS A 142 16.04 18.21 -2.41
C LYS A 142 17.54 18.19 -2.60
#